data_AF-A0A182SLB2-F1
#
_entry.id   AF-A0A182SLB2-F1
#
_cell.length_a   1.000
_cell.length_b   1.000
_cell.length_c   1.000
_cell.angle_alpha   90.00
_cell.angle_beta   90.00
_cell.angle_gamma   90.00
#
_symmetry.space_group_name_H-M   'P 1'
#
loop_
_entity.id
_entity.type
_entity.pdbx_description
1 polymer ?
#
loop_
_entity_poly.entity_id
_entity_poly.type
_entity_poly.pdbx_seq_one_letter_code
_entity_poly.pdbx_strand_id
1 'polypeptide(L)'
;MQSDLSTCLRQLKTCLDTQQIPQARSVIDRITQLIIEKADESPSETDFKLECLFTAQNGLVAFLEKSFTNAKHFAKVIEDAFELLRKTIEKHSTLLGKRMSIVVPIAIRCIQSSSVPARPRELATLVLQDSIAYGCLQSDSYEKLGQLSGELLVVFQQGKLPNRFQQNLYELIGQLAKHFPESVAAPKRMRDIFMNAAEKQLLEENYPSLVSLAGAIRGLDLFLVHFAPSESDRELRQRLYLMVKKLSIWEESRSERVVFRNALQLLANHAPLFTLHLYLDHVHWQTMLAGKWIKSTNQDDRHIALNALYAFHGEVARILSCPELTAASERECPPTVDVLN
;
A
#
# COMPACT_ATOMS: atom_id res chain seq x y z
N MET A 1 10.19 41.86 -0.17
CA MET A 1 8.92 41.31 -0.67
C MET A 1 8.53 40.13 0.23
N GLN A 2 7.46 40.25 1.02
CA GLN A 2 6.90 39.07 1.68
C GLN A 2 6.24 38.24 0.60
N SER A 3 6.71 37.01 0.39
CA SER A 3 6.03 36.08 -0.51
C SER A 3 4.63 35.81 0.03
N ASP A 4 3.61 35.73 -0.82
CA ASP A 4 2.22 35.43 -0.42
C ASP A 4 2.14 34.16 0.44
N LEU A 5 3.04 33.20 0.19
CA LEU A 5 3.23 32.01 1.01
C LEU A 5 3.59 32.35 2.46
N SER A 6 4.55 33.24 2.70
CA SER A 6 4.96 33.65 4.06
C SER A 6 3.82 34.30 4.85
N THR A 7 2.88 34.95 4.17
CA THR A 7 1.66 35.50 4.77
C THR A 7 0.69 34.38 5.13
N CYS A 8 0.45 33.43 4.22
CA CYS A 8 -0.39 32.26 4.47
C CYS A 8 0.15 31.42 5.66
N LEU A 9 1.46 31.18 5.72
CA LEU A 9 2.09 30.42 6.81
C LEU A 9 1.91 31.12 8.18
N ARG A 10 2.04 32.45 8.22
CA ARG A 10 1.75 33.22 9.45
C ARG A 10 0.28 33.15 9.83
N GLN A 11 -0.63 33.26 8.87
CA GLN A 11 -2.07 33.11 9.10
C GLN A 11 -2.42 31.70 9.61
N LEU A 12 -1.77 30.66 9.09
CA LEU A 12 -1.98 29.28 9.54
C LEU A 12 -1.63 29.11 11.03
N LYS A 13 -0.50 29.72 11.46
CA LYS A 13 -0.17 29.79 12.89
C LYS A 13 -1.22 30.55 13.68
N THR A 14 -1.66 31.72 13.22
CA THR A 14 -2.71 32.47 13.92
C THR A 14 -3.98 31.62 14.08
N CYS A 15 -4.40 30.91 13.03
CA CYS A 15 -5.59 30.05 13.08
C CYS A 15 -5.42 28.87 14.05
N LEU A 16 -4.21 28.36 14.21
CA LEU A 16 -3.89 27.34 15.21
C LEU A 16 -4.03 27.92 16.62
N ASP A 17 -3.44 29.10 16.86
CA ASP A 17 -3.43 29.77 18.17
C ASP A 17 -4.84 30.23 18.58
N THR A 18 -5.68 30.66 17.61
CA THR A 18 -7.06 31.11 17.82
C THR A 18 -8.12 30.04 17.58
N GLN A 19 -7.73 28.82 17.21
CA GLN A 19 -8.61 27.68 16.93
C GLN A 19 -9.66 27.93 15.82
N GLN A 20 -9.31 28.74 14.82
CA GLN A 20 -10.19 29.07 13.69
C GLN A 20 -10.12 28.03 12.56
N ILE A 21 -10.80 26.88 12.75
CA ILE A 21 -10.79 25.76 11.79
C ILE A 21 -11.15 26.17 10.35
N PRO A 22 -12.29 26.85 10.07
CA PRO A 22 -12.68 27.11 8.68
C PRO A 22 -11.66 27.99 7.95
N GLN A 23 -11.07 28.95 8.66
CA GLN A 23 -10.04 29.82 8.13
C GLN A 23 -8.73 29.05 7.89
N ALA A 24 -8.34 28.15 8.79
CA ALA A 24 -7.18 27.30 8.59
C ALA A 24 -7.29 26.45 7.30
N ARG A 25 -8.48 25.90 7.01
CA ARG A 25 -8.74 25.15 5.77
C ARG A 25 -8.56 26.03 4.53
N SER A 26 -9.18 27.21 4.52
CA SER A 26 -9.03 28.17 3.42
C SER A 26 -7.58 28.61 3.21
N VAL A 27 -6.80 28.72 4.29
CA VAL A 27 -5.36 29.01 4.20
C VAL A 27 -4.59 27.85 3.58
N ILE A 28 -4.89 26.59 3.94
CA ILE A 28 -4.28 25.41 3.30
C ILE A 28 -4.64 25.31 1.83
N ASP A 29 -5.89 25.57 1.46
CA ASP A 29 -6.33 25.60 0.06
C ASP A 29 -5.54 26.65 -0.73
N ARG A 30 -5.36 27.85 -0.15
CA ARG A 30 -4.55 28.91 -0.76
C ARG A 30 -3.07 28.52 -0.89
N ILE A 31 -2.50 27.86 0.11
CA ILE A 31 -1.13 27.31 0.01
C ILE A 31 -1.07 26.28 -1.13
N THR A 32 -2.08 25.42 -1.26
CA THR A 32 -2.17 24.42 -2.33
C THR A 32 -2.14 25.09 -3.71
N GLN A 33 -2.94 26.13 -3.92
CA GLN A 33 -2.92 26.89 -5.17
C GLN A 33 -1.54 27.49 -5.47
N LEU A 34 -0.88 28.05 -4.43
CA LEU A 34 0.43 28.68 -4.57
C LEU A 34 1.58 27.69 -4.86
N ILE A 35 1.46 26.42 -4.46
CA ILE A 35 2.50 25.39 -4.64
C ILE A 35 2.21 24.48 -5.84
N ILE A 36 0.94 24.16 -6.08
CA ILE A 36 0.51 23.12 -7.02
C ILE A 36 -0.08 23.70 -8.30
N GLU A 37 -0.83 24.81 -8.27
CA GLU A 37 -1.61 25.24 -9.43
C GLU A 37 -0.93 26.33 -10.27
N LYS A 38 0.18 26.88 -9.77
CA LYS A 38 0.93 27.89 -10.52
C LYS A 38 1.82 27.22 -11.58
N ALA A 39 1.55 27.52 -12.86
CA ALA A 39 2.13 26.83 -14.01
C ALA A 39 3.53 27.33 -14.42
N ASP A 40 3.90 28.56 -14.07
CA ASP A 40 5.05 29.26 -14.66
C ASP A 40 6.19 29.56 -13.67
N GLU A 41 6.36 28.75 -12.62
CA GLU A 41 7.42 28.98 -11.63
C GLU A 41 8.70 28.22 -11.94
N SER A 42 9.83 28.91 -11.76
CA SER A 42 11.12 28.27 -11.91
C SER A 42 11.34 27.18 -10.85
N PRO A 43 12.16 26.16 -11.13
CA PRO A 43 12.51 25.13 -10.15
C PRO A 43 13.10 25.72 -8.86
N SER A 44 13.88 26.79 -8.95
CA SER A 44 14.49 27.48 -7.79
C SER A 44 13.46 28.19 -6.91
N GLU A 45 12.46 28.83 -7.52
CA GLU A 45 11.36 29.45 -6.76
C GLU A 45 10.50 28.39 -6.07
N THR A 46 10.24 27.28 -6.77
CA THR A 46 9.54 26.13 -6.21
C THR A 46 10.32 25.56 -5.03
N ASP A 47 11.63 25.32 -5.19
CA ASP A 47 12.49 24.81 -4.13
C ASP A 47 12.51 25.74 -2.91
N PHE A 48 12.58 27.06 -3.12
CA PHE A 48 12.49 28.04 -2.04
C PHE A 48 11.14 28.02 -1.31
N LYS A 49 10.04 27.87 -2.05
CA LYS A 49 8.70 27.76 -1.45
C LYS A 49 8.54 26.49 -0.64
N LEU A 50 9.01 25.36 -1.16
CA LEU A 50 9.02 24.09 -0.44
C LEU A 50 9.86 24.21 0.82
N GLU A 51 11.03 24.85 0.74
CA GLU A 51 11.85 25.15 1.91
C GLU A 51 11.04 25.90 2.98
N CYS A 52 10.40 27.01 2.60
CA CYS A 52 9.55 27.77 3.51
C CYS A 52 8.37 26.95 4.07
N LEU A 53 7.77 26.06 3.27
CA LEU A 53 6.66 25.21 3.69
C LEU A 53 7.08 24.20 4.76
N PHE A 54 8.27 23.60 4.62
CA PHE A 54 8.73 22.50 5.46
C PHE A 54 9.58 22.93 6.65
N THR A 55 10.45 23.94 6.51
CA THR A 55 11.45 24.28 7.54
C THR A 55 11.14 25.55 8.32
N ALA A 56 10.22 26.40 7.86
CA ALA A 56 9.89 27.62 8.59
C ALA A 56 9.24 27.31 9.96
N GLN A 57 9.48 28.17 10.95
CA GLN A 57 8.89 28.05 12.30
C GLN A 57 7.35 28.05 12.30
N ASN A 58 6.75 28.66 11.27
CA ASN A 58 5.30 28.70 11.06
C ASN A 58 4.89 27.89 9.81
N GLY A 59 5.75 26.97 9.37
CA GLY A 59 5.53 26.10 8.23
C GLY A 59 4.44 25.07 8.47
N LEU A 60 4.10 24.31 7.41
CA LEU A 60 3.08 23.27 7.44
C LEU A 60 3.43 22.15 8.43
N VAL A 61 4.71 21.79 8.53
CA VAL A 61 5.18 20.74 9.45
C VAL A 61 5.02 21.19 10.90
N ALA A 62 5.45 22.41 11.23
CA ALA A 62 5.28 22.98 12.55
C ALA A 62 3.79 23.11 12.94
N PHE A 63 2.92 23.42 11.98
CA PHE A 63 1.47 23.40 12.18
C PHE A 63 0.98 21.98 12.50
N LEU A 64 1.34 20.97 11.70
CA LEU A 64 0.95 19.58 11.92
C LEU A 64 1.39 19.09 13.31
N GLU A 65 2.65 19.32 13.67
CA GLU A 65 3.22 18.91 14.97
C GLU A 65 2.42 19.41 16.17
N LYS A 66 1.96 20.66 16.11
CA LYS A 66 1.19 21.30 17.18
C LYS A 66 -0.28 20.90 17.13
N SER A 67 -0.86 20.76 15.94
CA SER A 67 -2.26 20.40 15.74
C SER A 67 -2.62 19.02 16.31
N PHE A 68 -1.65 18.10 16.42
CA PHE A 68 -1.88 16.74 16.94
C PHE A 68 -2.32 16.70 18.40
N THR A 69 -1.97 17.72 19.20
CA THR A 69 -2.46 17.82 20.59
C THR A 69 -3.98 17.95 20.66
N ASN A 70 -4.57 18.61 19.65
CA ASN A 70 -6.01 18.81 19.49
C ASN A 70 -6.54 18.14 18.21
N ALA A 71 -6.01 16.95 17.87
CA ALA A 71 -6.24 16.29 16.58
C ALA A 71 -7.71 16.06 16.23
N LYS A 72 -8.57 15.83 17.24
CA LYS A 72 -10.02 15.67 17.01
C LYS A 72 -10.67 16.97 16.53
N HIS A 73 -10.25 18.11 17.09
CA HIS A 73 -10.77 19.42 16.71
C HIS A 73 -10.26 19.84 15.33
N PHE A 74 -8.96 19.62 15.07
CA PHE A 74 -8.32 19.98 13.79
C PHE A 74 -8.39 18.89 12.72
N ALA A 75 -9.21 17.84 12.89
CA ALA A 75 -9.18 16.64 12.04
C ALA A 75 -9.23 16.97 10.54
N LYS A 76 -10.18 17.80 10.11
CA LYS A 76 -10.31 18.19 8.69
C LYS A 76 -9.14 19.02 8.16
N VAL A 77 -8.57 19.88 9.00
CA VAL A 77 -7.42 20.72 8.62
C VAL A 77 -6.17 19.84 8.49
N ILE A 78 -6.02 18.84 9.35
CA ILE A 78 -4.93 17.84 9.26
C ILE A 78 -5.10 16.99 8.00
N GLU A 79 -6.34 16.59 7.66
CA GLU A 79 -6.64 15.89 6.40
C GLU A 79 -6.19 16.73 5.19
N ASP A 80 -6.62 17.98 5.11
CA ASP A 80 -6.27 18.89 4.00
C ASP A 80 -4.75 19.12 3.93
N ALA A 81 -4.06 19.21 5.08
CA ALA A 81 -2.61 19.34 5.15
C ALA A 81 -1.87 18.10 4.61
N PHE A 82 -2.30 16.89 4.96
CA PHE A 82 -1.70 15.68 4.39
C PHE A 82 -2.03 15.53 2.91
N GLU A 83 -3.23 15.92 2.45
CA GLU A 83 -3.57 15.92 1.03
C GLU A 83 -2.69 16.89 0.23
N LEU A 84 -2.38 18.07 0.77
CA LEU A 84 -1.39 18.99 0.21
C LEU A 84 -0.01 18.33 0.10
N LEU A 85 0.44 17.59 1.13
CA LEU A 85 1.71 16.86 1.06
C LEU A 85 1.73 15.84 -0.08
N ARG A 86 0.65 15.06 -0.24
CA ARG A 86 0.52 14.08 -1.32
C ARG A 86 0.60 14.73 -2.71
N LYS A 87 -0.17 15.80 -2.93
CA LYS A 87 -0.12 16.57 -4.18
C LYS A 87 1.27 17.18 -4.44
N THR A 88 1.94 17.61 -3.38
CA THR A 88 3.31 18.15 -3.46
C THR A 88 4.31 17.06 -3.87
N ILE A 89 4.17 15.85 -3.34
CA ILE A 89 4.98 14.69 -3.73
C ILE A 89 4.76 14.34 -5.19
N GLU A 90 3.50 14.21 -5.61
CA GLU A 90 3.16 13.88 -6.99
C GLU A 90 3.73 14.91 -7.99
N LYS A 91 3.60 16.21 -7.69
CA LYS A 91 4.02 17.27 -8.62
C LYS A 91 5.53 17.54 -8.58
N HIS A 92 6.16 17.49 -7.40
CA HIS A 92 7.51 18.03 -7.17
C HIS A 92 8.48 17.00 -6.59
N SER A 93 8.29 15.72 -6.90
CA SER A 93 9.01 14.60 -6.29
C SER A 93 10.53 14.75 -6.26
N THR A 94 11.11 15.24 -7.35
CA THR A 94 12.55 15.43 -7.53
C THR A 94 13.17 16.45 -6.57
N LEU A 95 12.37 17.37 -6.04
CA LEU A 95 12.83 18.41 -5.09
C LEU A 95 12.65 17.98 -3.62
N LEU A 96 11.94 16.87 -3.35
CA LEU A 96 11.58 16.49 -2.00
C LEU A 96 12.56 15.52 -1.31
N GLY A 97 13.50 14.91 -2.04
CA GLY A 97 14.45 13.96 -1.46
C GLY A 97 15.16 14.50 -0.21
N LYS A 98 15.74 15.71 -0.29
CA LYS A 98 16.42 16.39 0.84
C LYS A 98 15.51 16.76 2.02
N ARG A 99 14.18 16.62 1.86
CA ARG A 99 13.16 17.01 2.84
C ARG A 99 12.44 15.82 3.47
N MET A 100 12.75 14.59 3.06
CA MET A 100 12.18 13.38 3.64
C MET A 100 12.53 13.23 5.12
N SER A 101 13.69 13.73 5.55
CA SER A 101 14.08 13.84 6.96
C SER A 101 13.09 14.63 7.83
N ILE A 102 12.24 15.46 7.23
CA ILE A 102 11.21 16.26 7.90
C ILE A 102 9.82 15.64 7.70
N VAL A 103 9.50 15.22 6.47
CA VAL A 103 8.18 14.69 6.10
C VAL A 103 7.91 13.31 6.72
N VAL A 104 8.91 12.43 6.74
CA VAL A 104 8.75 11.06 7.23
C VAL A 104 8.43 11.03 8.73
N PRO A 105 9.17 11.73 9.63
CA PRO A 105 8.85 11.74 11.06
C PRO A 105 7.46 12.26 11.39
N ILE A 106 6.98 13.31 10.71
CA ILE A 106 5.64 13.86 10.98
C ILE A 106 4.53 12.89 10.57
N ALA A 107 4.71 12.18 9.44
CA ALA A 107 3.79 11.15 9.00
C ALA A 107 3.76 9.97 9.99
N ILE A 108 4.93 9.46 10.40
CA ILE A 108 5.03 8.36 11.39
C ILE A 108 4.34 8.75 12.70
N ARG A 109 4.61 9.95 13.23
CA ARG A 109 3.99 10.44 14.45
C ARG A 109 2.46 10.48 14.35
N CYS A 110 1.92 10.87 13.20
CA CYS A 110 0.48 10.82 12.93
C CYS A 110 -0.03 9.36 12.93
N ILE A 111 0.62 8.48 12.15
CA ILE A 111 0.27 7.07 11.99
C ILE A 111 0.27 6.33 13.33
N GLN A 112 1.26 6.59 14.19
CA GLN A 112 1.41 5.94 15.50
C GLN A 112 0.48 6.52 16.58
N SER A 113 -0.09 7.70 16.38
CA SER A 113 -0.90 8.33 17.42
C SER A 113 -2.30 7.72 17.52
N SER A 114 -2.64 7.21 18.70
CA SER A 114 -3.99 6.73 19.01
C SER A 114 -4.99 7.87 19.26
N SER A 115 -4.52 9.10 19.53
CA SER A 115 -5.38 10.28 19.73
C SER A 115 -5.86 10.89 18.41
N VAL A 116 -5.18 10.60 17.30
CA VAL A 116 -5.51 11.11 15.98
C VAL A 116 -6.61 10.25 15.34
N PRO A 117 -7.65 10.86 14.74
CA PRO A 117 -8.71 10.12 14.04
C PRO A 117 -8.19 9.25 12.89
N ALA A 118 -9.00 8.28 12.47
CA ALA A 118 -8.64 7.29 11.45
C ALA A 118 -8.22 7.90 10.11
N ARG A 119 -8.95 8.91 9.63
CA ARG A 119 -8.76 9.48 8.29
C ARG A 119 -7.43 10.25 8.13
N PRO A 120 -7.01 11.12 9.08
CA PRO A 120 -5.65 11.66 9.08
C PRO A 120 -4.54 10.59 9.09
N ARG A 121 -4.70 9.52 9.87
CA ARG A 121 -3.71 8.41 9.92
C ARG A 121 -3.62 7.68 8.58
N GLU A 122 -4.77 7.48 7.93
CA GLU A 122 -4.86 6.95 6.57
C GLU A 122 -4.09 7.83 5.58
N LEU A 123 -4.33 9.14 5.56
CA LEU A 123 -3.64 10.08 4.66
C LEU A 123 -2.14 10.18 4.92
N ALA A 124 -1.72 10.16 6.19
CA ALA A 124 -0.31 10.11 6.56
C ALA A 124 0.38 8.84 6.05
N THR A 125 -0.34 7.71 6.03
CA THR A 125 0.14 6.45 5.44
C THR A 125 0.32 6.60 3.93
N LEU A 126 -0.67 7.21 3.25
CA LEU A 126 -0.60 7.48 1.82
C LEU A 126 0.55 8.43 1.45
N VAL A 127 0.86 9.42 2.28
CA VAL A 127 2.06 10.28 2.08
C VAL A 127 3.34 9.45 2.00
N LEU A 128 3.51 8.47 2.88
CA LEU A 128 4.68 7.59 2.83
C LEU A 128 4.65 6.67 1.61
N GLN A 129 3.48 6.14 1.23
CA GLN A 129 3.35 5.33 0.01
C GLN A 129 3.69 6.13 -1.25
N ASP A 130 3.15 7.34 -1.38
CA ASP A 130 3.42 8.24 -2.49
C ASP A 130 4.92 8.62 -2.51
N SER A 131 5.53 8.84 -1.35
CA SER A 131 6.97 9.12 -1.26
C SER A 131 7.84 7.99 -1.82
N ILE A 132 7.42 6.72 -1.64
CA ILE A 132 8.09 5.55 -2.26
C ILE A 132 7.76 5.49 -3.75
N ALA A 133 6.49 5.60 -4.13
CA ALA A 133 6.03 5.44 -5.51
C ALA A 133 6.61 6.49 -6.46
N TYR A 134 6.73 7.74 -6.03
CA TYR A 134 7.33 8.83 -6.80
C TYR A 134 8.85 8.97 -6.59
N GLY A 135 9.47 8.07 -5.82
CA GLY A 135 10.92 8.00 -5.66
C GLY A 135 11.54 9.12 -4.83
N CYS A 136 10.76 9.80 -3.97
CA CYS A 136 11.28 10.82 -3.04
C CYS A 136 11.97 10.18 -1.84
N LEU A 137 11.42 9.06 -1.36
CA LEU A 137 11.99 8.29 -0.27
C LEU A 137 12.95 7.26 -0.85
N GLN A 138 14.23 7.43 -0.56
CA GLN A 138 15.37 6.60 -0.95
C GLN A 138 16.34 6.45 0.23
N SER A 139 17.29 5.52 0.14
CA SER A 139 18.23 5.21 1.22
C SER A 139 19.12 6.39 1.64
N ASP A 140 19.39 7.34 0.74
CA ASP A 140 20.15 8.57 1.00
C ASP A 140 19.26 9.75 1.47
N SER A 141 17.96 9.72 1.18
CA SER A 141 17.01 10.77 1.54
C SER A 141 16.60 10.77 3.03
N TYR A 142 16.72 9.62 3.70
CA TYR A 142 16.29 9.42 5.09
C TYR A 142 17.18 8.44 5.85
N GLU A 143 18.01 8.97 6.74
CA GLU A 143 19.02 8.20 7.50
C GLU A 143 18.42 7.04 8.32
N LYS A 144 17.19 7.20 8.83
CA LYS A 144 16.51 6.19 9.66
C LYS A 144 15.62 5.24 8.86
N LEU A 145 15.80 5.14 7.54
CA LEU A 145 14.99 4.26 6.69
C LEU A 145 15.01 2.80 7.17
N GLY A 146 16.18 2.32 7.64
CA GLY A 146 16.36 0.99 8.22
C GLY A 146 15.49 0.70 9.45
N GLN A 147 14.98 1.73 10.13
CA GLN A 147 14.15 1.59 11.34
C GLN A 147 12.65 1.72 11.03
N LEU A 148 12.30 2.26 9.86
CA LEU A 148 10.93 2.62 9.49
C LEU A 148 9.96 1.44 9.56
N SER A 149 10.38 0.28 9.04
CA SER A 149 9.56 -0.94 9.07
C SER A 149 9.23 -1.36 10.51
N GLY A 150 10.22 -1.31 11.42
CA GLY A 150 10.05 -1.62 12.83
C GLY A 150 9.11 -0.64 13.54
N GLU A 151 9.26 0.66 13.29
CA GLU A 151 8.41 1.70 13.88
C GLU A 151 6.94 1.56 13.49
N LEU A 152 6.66 1.19 12.23
CA LEU A 152 5.30 0.98 11.75
C LEU A 152 4.67 -0.30 12.28
N LEU A 153 5.46 -1.36 12.50
CA LEU A 153 4.98 -2.63 13.04
C LEU A 153 4.43 -2.53 14.47
N VAL A 154 4.83 -1.50 15.24
CA VAL A 154 4.30 -1.22 16.58
C VAL A 154 2.82 -0.84 16.51
N VAL A 155 2.35 -0.26 15.41
CA VAL A 155 0.96 0.20 15.25
C VAL A 155 -0.04 -0.95 15.32
N PHE A 156 0.34 -2.14 14.86
CA PHE A 156 -0.51 -3.34 14.96
C PHE A 156 -0.70 -3.85 16.38
N GLN A 157 0.08 -3.36 17.34
CA GLN A 157 -0.10 -3.68 18.76
C GLN A 157 -1.20 -2.82 19.41
N GLN A 158 -1.69 -1.76 18.73
CA GLN A 158 -2.59 -0.75 19.29
C GLN A 158 -4.09 -1.15 19.32
N GLY A 159 -4.39 -2.44 19.45
CA GLY A 159 -5.78 -2.94 19.44
C GLY A 159 -6.41 -2.93 18.04
N LYS A 160 -7.74 -2.84 17.96
CA LYS A 160 -8.48 -2.92 16.69
C LYS A 160 -8.32 -1.63 15.89
N LEU A 161 -7.62 -1.72 14.77
CA LEU A 161 -7.44 -0.60 13.85
C LEU A 161 -8.61 -0.51 12.83
N PRO A 162 -8.96 0.70 12.35
CA PRO A 162 -9.95 0.87 11.28
C PRO A 162 -9.52 0.23 9.95
N ASN A 163 -10.45 -0.43 9.24
CA ASN A 163 -10.14 -1.26 8.07
C ASN A 163 -9.40 -0.54 6.93
N ARG A 164 -9.79 0.70 6.58
CA ARG A 164 -9.09 1.48 5.53
C ARG A 164 -7.68 1.88 5.94
N PHE A 165 -7.48 2.23 7.21
CA PHE A 165 -6.16 2.53 7.74
C PHE A 165 -5.29 1.27 7.75
N GLN A 166 -5.85 0.12 8.15
CA GLN A 166 -5.16 -1.18 8.06
C GLN A 166 -4.75 -1.52 6.62
N GLN A 167 -5.66 -1.33 5.66
CA GLN A 167 -5.38 -1.60 4.25
C GLN A 167 -4.12 -0.86 3.79
N ASN A 168 -4.08 0.46 4.00
CA ASN A 168 -2.95 1.28 3.58
C ASN A 168 -1.69 0.96 4.38
N LEU A 169 -1.82 0.65 5.67
CA LEU A 169 -0.66 0.29 6.48
C LEU A 169 -0.03 -1.03 6.04
N TYR A 170 -0.84 -2.04 5.70
CA TYR A 170 -0.34 -3.29 5.14
C TYR A 170 0.38 -3.06 3.81
N GLU A 171 -0.21 -2.28 2.91
CA GLU A 171 0.40 -1.98 1.61
C GLU A 171 1.69 -1.17 1.77
N LEU A 172 1.74 -0.18 2.66
CA LEU A 172 2.95 0.60 2.93
C LEU A 172 4.10 -0.31 3.40
N ILE A 173 3.82 -1.23 4.31
CA ILE A 173 4.84 -2.13 4.83
C ILE A 173 5.30 -3.13 3.77
N GLY A 174 4.39 -3.59 2.90
CA GLY A 174 4.75 -4.36 1.71
C GLY A 174 5.63 -3.57 0.74
N GLN A 175 5.33 -2.30 0.49
CA GLN A 175 6.15 -1.42 -0.35
C GLN A 175 7.56 -1.24 0.25
N LEU A 176 7.68 -1.03 1.57
CA LEU A 176 8.98 -0.98 2.22
C LEU A 176 9.77 -2.27 2.04
N ALA A 177 9.13 -3.43 2.16
CA ALA A 177 9.78 -4.72 1.95
C ALA A 177 10.22 -4.94 0.49
N LYS A 178 9.45 -4.44 -0.47
CA LYS A 178 9.78 -4.52 -1.90
C LYS A 178 10.91 -3.57 -2.30
N HIS A 179 10.87 -2.33 -1.81
CA HIS A 179 11.78 -1.28 -2.29
C HIS A 179 13.05 -1.15 -1.43
N PHE A 180 13.01 -1.55 -0.16
CA PHE A 180 14.12 -1.48 0.79
C PHE A 180 14.26 -2.80 1.58
N PRO A 181 14.49 -3.95 0.92
CA PRO A 181 14.55 -5.24 1.59
C PRO A 181 15.60 -5.30 2.71
N GLU A 182 16.73 -4.62 2.56
CA GLU A 182 17.78 -4.48 3.58
C GLU A 182 17.32 -3.76 4.85
N SER A 183 16.26 -2.95 4.75
CA SER A 183 15.66 -2.19 5.86
C SER A 183 14.59 -2.98 6.63
N VAL A 184 14.36 -4.25 6.27
CA VAL A 184 13.38 -5.12 6.93
C VAL A 184 14.07 -5.92 8.05
N ALA A 185 14.01 -5.41 9.27
CA ALA A 185 14.64 -6.07 10.43
C ALA A 185 13.93 -7.36 10.89
N ALA A 186 12.61 -7.48 10.68
CA ALA A 186 11.80 -8.59 11.20
C ALA A 186 10.87 -9.21 10.13
N PRO A 187 11.42 -9.83 9.06
CA PRO A 187 10.64 -10.30 7.92
C PRO A 187 9.62 -11.37 8.30
N LYS A 188 9.96 -12.29 9.23
CA LYS A 188 9.02 -13.32 9.73
C LYS A 188 7.79 -12.70 10.41
N ARG A 189 8.02 -11.72 11.31
CA ARG A 189 6.93 -11.02 12.00
C ARG A 189 6.03 -10.27 11.02
N MET A 190 6.62 -9.63 10.02
CA MET A 190 5.88 -8.92 8.96
C MET A 190 5.02 -9.88 8.13
N ARG A 191 5.58 -11.00 7.69
CA ARG A 191 4.83 -12.08 7.02
C ARG A 191 3.66 -12.57 7.88
N ASP A 192 3.92 -12.86 9.16
CA ASP A 192 2.90 -13.40 10.05
C ASP A 192 1.75 -12.41 10.26
N ILE A 193 2.03 -11.10 10.26
CA ILE A 193 1.00 -10.06 10.30
C ILE A 193 0.10 -10.11 9.05
N PHE A 194 0.68 -10.20 7.85
CA PHE A 194 -0.12 -10.32 6.61
C PHE A 194 -0.92 -11.62 6.56
N MET A 195 -0.28 -12.75 6.85
CA MET A 195 -0.90 -14.08 6.81
C MET A 195 -2.03 -14.19 7.82
N ASN A 196 -1.78 -13.84 9.08
CA ASN A 196 -2.79 -13.93 10.13
C ASN A 196 -3.97 -13.00 9.87
N ALA A 197 -3.72 -11.79 9.33
CA ALA A 197 -4.79 -10.89 8.93
C ALA A 197 -5.63 -11.48 7.80
N ALA A 198 -4.99 -12.05 6.78
CA ALA A 198 -5.69 -12.65 5.65
C ALA A 198 -6.48 -13.89 6.04
N GLU A 199 -5.88 -14.81 6.80
CA GLU A 199 -6.52 -16.04 7.26
C GLU A 199 -7.69 -15.76 8.19
N LYS A 200 -7.52 -14.84 9.16
CA LYS A 200 -8.61 -14.47 10.08
C LYS A 200 -9.82 -13.95 9.32
N GLN A 201 -9.61 -13.07 8.34
CA GLN A 201 -10.70 -12.53 7.52
C GLN A 201 -11.31 -13.63 6.65
N LEU A 202 -10.53 -14.53 6.07
CA LEU A 202 -11.06 -15.64 5.27
C LEU A 202 -11.83 -16.69 6.08
N LEU A 203 -11.61 -16.77 7.39
CA LEU A 203 -12.35 -17.65 8.32
C LEU A 203 -13.61 -16.98 8.89
N GLU A 204 -13.77 -15.67 8.77
CA GLU A 204 -14.97 -14.96 9.22
C GLU A 204 -16.16 -15.30 8.30
N GLU A 205 -17.08 -16.13 8.80
CA GLU A 205 -18.26 -16.59 8.05
C GLU A 205 -19.27 -15.46 7.75
N ASN A 206 -19.32 -14.44 8.62
CA ASN A 206 -20.38 -13.42 8.63
C ASN A 206 -19.88 -12.03 8.23
N TYR A 207 -19.34 -11.87 7.01
CA TYR A 207 -18.81 -10.61 6.42
C TYR A 207 -17.32 -10.32 6.72
N PRO A 208 -16.39 -10.89 5.95
CA PRO A 208 -15.00 -10.42 5.95
C PRO A 208 -14.94 -8.94 5.53
N SER A 209 -14.09 -8.16 6.20
CA SER A 209 -13.68 -6.86 5.67
C SER A 209 -12.79 -7.05 4.44
N LEU A 210 -13.42 -7.02 3.27
CA LEU A 210 -12.72 -7.08 1.98
C LEU A 210 -11.67 -5.96 1.84
N VAL A 211 -11.93 -4.79 2.41
CA VAL A 211 -11.01 -3.64 2.49
C VAL A 211 -9.68 -4.03 3.16
N SER A 212 -9.71 -4.51 4.41
CA SER A 212 -8.50 -4.84 5.17
C SER A 212 -7.79 -6.05 4.56
N LEU A 213 -8.56 -7.04 4.10
CA LEU A 213 -8.04 -8.20 3.39
C LEU A 213 -7.33 -7.81 2.08
N ALA A 214 -7.88 -6.86 1.31
CA ALA A 214 -7.25 -6.36 0.09
C ALA A 214 -5.84 -5.81 0.35
N GLY A 215 -5.68 -5.05 1.44
CA GLY A 215 -4.38 -4.51 1.84
C GLY A 215 -3.42 -5.59 2.34
N ALA A 216 -3.90 -6.57 3.11
CA ALA A 216 -3.07 -7.68 3.56
C ALA A 216 -2.52 -8.51 2.38
N ILE A 217 -3.37 -8.82 1.39
CA ILE A 217 -2.97 -9.55 0.18
C ILE A 217 -2.01 -8.71 -0.67
N ARG A 218 -2.27 -7.40 -0.82
CA ARG A 218 -1.36 -6.50 -1.54
C ARG A 218 0.00 -6.37 -0.85
N GLY A 219 0.00 -6.20 0.47
CA GLY A 219 1.22 -6.18 1.27
C GLY A 219 2.03 -7.46 1.12
N LEU A 220 1.35 -8.62 1.10
CA LEU A 220 1.96 -9.92 0.89
C LEU A 220 2.55 -10.09 -0.52
N ASP A 221 1.83 -9.71 -1.57
CA ASP A 221 2.33 -9.67 -2.96
C ASP A 221 3.64 -8.88 -3.07
N LEU A 222 3.70 -7.70 -2.46
CA LEU A 222 4.90 -6.86 -2.48
C LEU A 222 6.03 -7.46 -1.63
N PHE A 223 5.72 -8.00 -0.45
CA PHE A 223 6.68 -8.64 0.45
C PHE A 223 7.37 -9.85 -0.18
N LEU A 224 6.62 -10.69 -0.92
CA LEU A 224 7.15 -11.92 -1.50
C LEU A 224 8.21 -11.69 -2.58
N VAL A 225 8.36 -10.48 -3.12
CA VAL A 225 9.38 -10.14 -4.12
C VAL A 225 10.80 -10.47 -3.62
N HIS A 226 11.09 -10.22 -2.35
CA HIS A 226 12.40 -10.48 -1.74
C HIS A 226 12.36 -11.52 -0.61
N PHE A 227 11.17 -11.82 -0.08
CA PHE A 227 11.00 -12.69 1.08
C PHE A 227 10.10 -13.90 0.79
N ALA A 228 10.13 -14.38 -0.46
CA ALA A 228 9.43 -15.58 -0.87
C ALA A 228 9.85 -16.81 -0.03
N PRO A 229 8.91 -17.69 0.35
CA PRO A 229 9.21 -18.94 1.02
C PRO A 229 10.03 -19.88 0.12
N SER A 230 10.98 -20.56 0.75
CA SER A 230 11.82 -21.57 0.08
C SER A 230 11.02 -22.84 -0.26
N GLU A 231 11.60 -23.73 -1.06
CA GLU A 231 11.02 -25.05 -1.35
C GLU A 231 10.81 -25.91 -0.08
N SER A 232 11.63 -25.70 0.96
CA SER A 232 11.47 -26.38 2.25
C SER A 232 10.26 -25.88 3.07
N ASP A 233 9.76 -24.68 2.80
CA ASP A 233 8.63 -24.07 3.52
C ASP A 233 7.27 -24.54 2.93
N ARG A 234 7.10 -25.87 2.80
CA ARG A 234 5.95 -26.48 2.10
C ARG A 234 4.60 -26.06 2.66
N GLU A 235 4.46 -26.04 3.99
CA GLU A 235 3.22 -25.66 4.67
C GLU A 235 2.83 -24.20 4.37
N LEU A 236 3.81 -23.29 4.42
CA LEU A 236 3.58 -21.88 4.15
C LEU A 236 3.18 -21.65 2.68
N ARG A 237 3.86 -22.32 1.74
CA ARG A 237 3.49 -22.28 0.31
C ARG A 237 2.09 -22.82 0.06
N GLN A 238 1.72 -23.91 0.73
CA GLN A 238 0.38 -24.47 0.63
C GLN A 238 -0.68 -23.51 1.19
N ARG A 239 -0.43 -22.88 2.34
CA ARG A 239 -1.35 -21.88 2.92
C ARG A 239 -1.53 -20.67 1.99
N LEU A 240 -0.43 -20.14 1.44
CA LEU A 240 -0.45 -19.08 0.43
C LEU A 240 -1.28 -19.48 -0.79
N TYR A 241 -1.04 -20.68 -1.31
CA TYR A 241 -1.76 -21.20 -2.47
C TYR A 241 -3.27 -21.30 -2.22
N LEU A 242 -3.68 -21.91 -1.11
CA LEU A 242 -5.09 -22.08 -0.76
C LEU A 242 -5.81 -20.74 -0.58
N MET A 243 -5.12 -19.75 0.00
CA MET A 243 -5.61 -18.38 0.14
C MET A 243 -5.89 -17.75 -1.23
N VAL A 244 -4.93 -17.83 -2.15
CA VAL A 244 -5.04 -17.30 -3.52
C VAL A 244 -6.14 -18.04 -4.30
N LYS A 245 -6.21 -19.37 -4.19
CA LYS A 245 -7.25 -20.19 -4.82
C LYS A 245 -8.65 -19.83 -4.29
N LYS A 246 -8.80 -19.61 -2.99
CA LYS A 246 -10.08 -19.17 -2.40
C LYS A 246 -10.49 -17.78 -2.91
N LEU A 247 -9.52 -16.87 -3.03
CA LEU A 247 -9.71 -15.51 -3.55
C LEU A 247 -9.75 -15.42 -5.08
N SER A 248 -9.60 -16.52 -5.81
CA SER A 248 -9.85 -16.50 -7.26
C SER A 248 -11.35 -16.51 -7.56
N ILE A 249 -12.17 -16.98 -6.61
CA ILE A 249 -13.63 -17.12 -6.74
C ILE A 249 -14.30 -15.82 -6.30
N TRP A 250 -15.00 -15.17 -7.22
CA TRP A 250 -15.73 -13.92 -6.96
C TRP A 250 -17.09 -13.94 -7.65
N GLU A 251 -18.02 -13.08 -7.23
CA GLU A 251 -19.38 -13.00 -7.79
C GLU A 251 -19.54 -11.72 -8.61
N GLU A 252 -20.18 -11.80 -9.78
CA GLU A 252 -20.32 -10.64 -10.68
C GLU A 252 -21.08 -9.46 -10.05
N SER A 253 -22.02 -9.76 -9.16
CA SER A 253 -22.79 -8.78 -8.41
C SER A 253 -21.96 -7.99 -7.37
N ARG A 254 -20.74 -8.41 -7.03
CA ARG A 254 -19.91 -7.71 -6.05
C ARG A 254 -19.24 -6.49 -6.65
N SER A 255 -19.49 -5.34 -6.02
CA SER A 255 -18.86 -4.06 -6.36
C SER A 255 -17.41 -3.97 -5.87
N GLU A 256 -17.10 -4.53 -4.70
CA GLU A 256 -15.76 -4.50 -4.13
C GLU A 256 -14.92 -5.69 -4.61
N ARG A 257 -14.12 -5.45 -5.68
CA ARG A 257 -13.32 -6.50 -6.35
C ARG A 257 -11.81 -6.45 -6.08
N VAL A 258 -11.34 -5.42 -5.38
CA VAL A 258 -9.90 -5.12 -5.22
C VAL A 258 -9.13 -6.29 -4.61
N VAL A 259 -9.66 -6.92 -3.56
CA VAL A 259 -9.00 -8.08 -2.91
C VAL A 259 -8.78 -9.25 -3.86
N PHE A 260 -9.77 -9.56 -4.71
CA PHE A 260 -9.70 -10.68 -5.65
C PHE A 260 -8.69 -10.38 -6.77
N ARG A 261 -8.63 -9.13 -7.25
CA ARG A 261 -7.59 -8.67 -8.19
C ARG A 261 -6.20 -8.77 -7.56
N ASN A 262 -6.03 -8.33 -6.32
CA ASN A 262 -4.75 -8.40 -5.62
C ASN A 262 -4.28 -9.86 -5.45
N ALA A 263 -5.20 -10.79 -5.22
CA ALA A 263 -4.86 -12.22 -5.15
C ALA A 263 -4.42 -12.78 -6.51
N LEU A 264 -5.08 -12.40 -7.61
CA LEU A 264 -4.63 -12.76 -8.96
C LEU A 264 -3.30 -12.09 -9.33
N GLN A 265 -3.04 -10.87 -8.86
CA GLN A 265 -1.76 -10.22 -9.03
C GLN A 265 -0.64 -10.96 -8.31
N LEU A 266 -0.90 -11.40 -7.08
CA LEU A 266 0.02 -12.25 -6.32
C LEU A 266 0.30 -13.55 -7.09
N LEU A 267 -0.74 -14.20 -7.62
CA LEU A 267 -0.57 -15.38 -8.47
C LEU A 267 0.31 -15.08 -9.69
N ALA A 268 0.03 -13.99 -10.42
CA ALA A 268 0.76 -13.64 -11.62
C ALA A 268 2.24 -13.35 -11.35
N ASN A 269 2.55 -12.63 -10.26
CA ASN A 269 3.92 -12.27 -9.90
C ASN A 269 4.72 -13.43 -9.32
N HIS A 270 4.04 -14.36 -8.63
CA HIS A 270 4.68 -15.40 -7.82
C HIS A 270 4.26 -16.82 -8.20
N ALA A 271 3.81 -17.04 -9.43
CA ALA A 271 3.38 -18.35 -9.93
C ALA A 271 4.39 -19.48 -9.70
N PRO A 272 5.73 -19.26 -9.78
CA PRO A 272 6.71 -20.30 -9.47
C PRO A 272 6.63 -20.88 -8.05
N LEU A 273 6.03 -20.16 -7.09
CA LEU A 273 5.78 -20.69 -5.73
C LEU A 273 4.71 -21.78 -5.70
N PHE A 274 3.87 -21.83 -6.73
CA PHE A 274 2.65 -22.63 -6.76
C PHE A 274 2.64 -23.66 -7.88
N THR A 275 3.74 -23.84 -8.61
CA THR A 275 3.81 -24.62 -9.86
C THR A 275 3.11 -25.97 -9.80
N LEU A 276 3.47 -26.83 -8.84
CA LEU A 276 2.85 -28.15 -8.70
C LEU A 276 1.35 -28.03 -8.41
N HIS A 277 0.96 -27.10 -7.54
CA HIS A 277 -0.44 -26.87 -7.20
C HIS A 277 -1.25 -26.35 -8.40
N LEU A 278 -0.68 -25.44 -9.19
CA LEU A 278 -1.30 -24.90 -10.40
C LEU A 278 -1.54 -26.00 -11.43
N TYR A 279 -0.58 -26.90 -11.62
CA TYR A 279 -0.73 -28.03 -12.53
C TYR A 279 -1.78 -29.03 -12.05
N LEU A 280 -1.77 -29.42 -10.77
CA LEU A 280 -2.75 -30.36 -10.23
C LEU A 280 -4.18 -29.78 -10.27
N ASP A 281 -4.32 -28.48 -10.04
CA ASP A 281 -5.60 -27.77 -10.08
C ASP A 281 -5.84 -27.05 -11.43
N HIS A 282 -5.24 -27.53 -12.52
CA HIS A 282 -5.31 -26.84 -13.82
C HIS A 282 -6.74 -26.62 -14.31
N VAL A 283 -7.66 -27.55 -14.04
CA VAL A 283 -9.08 -27.42 -14.38
C VAL A 283 -9.69 -26.20 -13.70
N HIS A 284 -9.48 -26.05 -12.38
CA HIS A 284 -9.97 -24.88 -11.62
C HIS A 284 -9.43 -23.58 -12.22
N TRP A 285 -8.12 -23.50 -12.48
CA TRP A 285 -7.51 -22.26 -12.97
C TRP A 285 -7.93 -21.93 -14.39
N GLN A 286 -8.07 -22.92 -15.27
CA GLN A 286 -8.60 -22.73 -16.62
C GLN A 286 -10.06 -22.24 -16.57
N THR A 287 -10.92 -22.88 -15.77
CA THR A 287 -12.32 -22.46 -15.60
C THR A 287 -12.43 -21.05 -15.02
N MET A 288 -11.65 -20.73 -14.00
CA MET A 288 -11.71 -19.42 -13.34
C MET A 288 -11.15 -18.30 -14.21
N LEU A 289 -9.97 -18.48 -14.80
CA LEU A 289 -9.30 -17.42 -15.55
C LEU A 289 -9.93 -17.23 -16.93
N ALA A 290 -10.03 -18.29 -17.73
CA ALA A 290 -10.58 -18.21 -19.09
C ALA A 290 -12.12 -18.22 -19.11
N GLY A 291 -12.75 -18.99 -18.23
CA GLY A 291 -14.19 -19.13 -18.20
C GLY A 291 -14.91 -17.95 -17.53
N LYS A 292 -14.27 -17.24 -16.60
CA LYS A 292 -14.92 -16.20 -15.79
C LYS A 292 -14.22 -14.85 -15.84
N TRP A 293 -12.96 -14.76 -15.42
CA TRP A 293 -12.29 -13.48 -15.26
C TRP A 293 -12.03 -12.73 -16.58
N ILE A 294 -11.53 -13.41 -17.62
CA ILE A 294 -11.30 -12.81 -18.94
C ILE A 294 -12.60 -12.36 -19.60
N LYS A 295 -13.73 -12.99 -19.24
CA LYS A 295 -15.06 -12.63 -19.74
C LYS A 295 -15.73 -11.51 -18.93
N SER A 296 -15.09 -11.00 -17.87
CA SER A 296 -15.61 -9.87 -17.09
C SER A 296 -15.80 -8.64 -17.97
N THR A 297 -16.88 -7.89 -17.72
CA THR A 297 -17.13 -6.60 -18.37
C THR A 297 -16.16 -5.50 -17.91
N ASN A 298 -15.51 -5.68 -16.77
CA ASN A 298 -14.56 -4.73 -16.21
C ASN A 298 -13.16 -4.88 -16.85
N GLN A 299 -12.55 -3.76 -17.25
CA GLN A 299 -11.24 -3.77 -17.92
C GLN A 299 -10.09 -4.19 -17.01
N ASP A 300 -10.06 -3.71 -15.77
CA ASP A 300 -9.00 -4.08 -14.80
C ASP A 300 -9.03 -5.57 -14.49
N ASP A 301 -10.24 -6.12 -14.33
CA ASP A 301 -10.46 -7.56 -14.10
C ASP A 301 -9.87 -8.38 -15.26
N ARG A 302 -10.13 -7.97 -16.50
CA ARG A 302 -9.59 -8.67 -17.69
C ARG A 302 -8.08 -8.56 -17.77
N HIS A 303 -7.52 -7.38 -17.51
CA HIS A 303 -6.08 -7.17 -17.56
C HIS A 303 -5.35 -8.07 -16.56
N ILE A 304 -5.82 -8.10 -15.30
CA ILE A 304 -5.19 -8.93 -14.28
C ILE A 304 -5.36 -10.43 -14.57
N ALA A 305 -6.50 -10.83 -15.13
CA ALA A 305 -6.76 -12.19 -15.53
C ALA A 305 -5.83 -12.69 -16.63
N LEU A 306 -5.52 -11.84 -17.62
CA LEU A 306 -4.59 -12.18 -18.69
C LEU A 306 -3.18 -12.40 -18.15
N ASN A 307 -2.71 -11.53 -17.24
CA ASN A 307 -1.41 -11.69 -16.60
C ASN A 307 -1.34 -12.99 -15.79
N ALA A 308 -2.38 -13.28 -15.00
CA ALA A 308 -2.48 -14.50 -14.23
C ALA A 308 -2.57 -15.76 -15.11
N LEU A 309 -3.31 -15.69 -16.22
CA LEU A 309 -3.42 -16.80 -17.18
C LEU A 309 -2.08 -17.09 -17.85
N TYR A 310 -1.35 -16.05 -18.26
CA TYR A 310 -0.02 -16.21 -18.85
C TYR A 310 0.95 -16.89 -17.87
N ALA A 311 0.98 -16.43 -16.62
CA ALA A 311 1.80 -17.04 -15.58
C ALA A 311 1.40 -18.50 -15.31
N PHE A 312 0.09 -18.79 -15.24
CA PHE A 312 -0.44 -20.15 -15.08
C PHE A 312 0.00 -21.07 -16.23
N HIS A 313 -0.19 -20.66 -17.49
CA HIS A 313 0.23 -21.45 -18.65
C HIS A 313 1.74 -21.67 -18.69
N GLY A 314 2.52 -20.66 -18.28
CA GLY A 314 3.98 -20.79 -18.13
C GLY A 314 4.37 -21.91 -17.15
N GLU A 315 3.74 -21.96 -15.98
CA GLU A 315 4.04 -22.99 -14.98
C GLU A 315 3.55 -24.39 -15.38
N VAL A 316 2.41 -24.50 -16.07
CA VAL A 316 1.95 -25.78 -16.64
C VAL A 316 2.95 -26.27 -17.69
N ALA A 317 3.38 -25.40 -18.61
CA ALA A 317 4.37 -25.75 -19.62
C ALA A 317 5.71 -26.17 -18.99
N ARG A 318 6.12 -25.51 -17.89
CA ARG A 318 7.32 -25.85 -17.13
C ARG A 318 7.26 -27.27 -16.57
N ILE A 319 6.14 -27.68 -15.99
CA ILE A 319 5.96 -29.06 -15.50
C ILE A 319 5.96 -30.07 -16.64
N LEU A 320 5.24 -29.79 -17.73
CA LEU A 320 5.17 -30.70 -18.88
C LEU A 320 6.55 -30.87 -19.56
N SER A 321 7.40 -29.86 -19.50
CA SER A 321 8.76 -29.89 -20.06
C SER A 321 9.79 -30.50 -19.11
N CYS A 322 9.50 -30.55 -17.81
CA CYS A 322 10.38 -31.09 -16.77
C CYS A 322 9.62 -32.07 -15.85
N PRO A 323 9.37 -33.32 -16.29
CA PRO A 323 8.58 -34.29 -15.53
C PRO A 323 9.14 -34.63 -14.15
N GLU A 324 10.43 -34.40 -13.89
CA GLU A 324 11.04 -34.56 -12.57
C GLU A 324 10.38 -33.68 -11.48
N LEU A 325 9.72 -32.59 -11.88
CA LEU A 325 8.99 -31.70 -10.96
C LEU A 325 7.71 -32.34 -10.39
N THR A 326 7.21 -33.42 -10.97
CA THR A 326 6.04 -34.17 -10.44
C THR A 326 6.44 -35.41 -9.63
N ALA A 327 7.72 -35.78 -9.62
CA ALA A 327 8.22 -37.01 -9.01
C ALA A 327 8.01 -37.10 -7.48
N ALA A 328 7.71 -35.98 -6.81
CA ALA A 328 7.43 -35.91 -5.38
C ALA A 328 5.92 -35.82 -5.04
N SER A 329 5.02 -35.88 -6.04
CA SER A 329 3.57 -35.73 -5.84
C SER A 329 2.89 -37.09 -5.68
N GLU A 330 2.25 -37.32 -4.53
CA GLU A 330 1.36 -38.46 -4.30
C GLU A 330 -0.06 -38.24 -4.88
N ARG A 331 -0.35 -37.03 -5.38
CA ARG A 331 -1.65 -36.69 -5.98
C ARG A 331 -1.65 -37.00 -7.48
N GLU A 332 -2.63 -37.79 -7.91
CA GLU A 332 -2.93 -38.01 -9.33
C GLU A 332 -3.47 -36.71 -9.97
N CYS A 333 -2.95 -36.38 -11.15
CA CYS A 333 -3.45 -35.27 -11.95
C CYS A 333 -4.81 -35.67 -12.56
N PRO A 334 -5.85 -34.81 -12.51
CA PRO A 334 -7.11 -35.14 -13.16
C PRO A 334 -6.89 -35.41 -14.66
N PRO A 335 -7.56 -36.42 -15.24
CA PRO A 335 -7.37 -36.80 -16.64
C PRO A 335 -7.74 -35.64 -17.56
N THR A 336 -6.92 -35.40 -18.58
CA THR A 336 -7.03 -34.31 -19.57
C THR A 336 -8.32 -34.32 -20.41
N VAL A 337 -9.18 -35.33 -20.26
CA VAL A 337 -10.35 -35.58 -21.11
C VAL A 337 -11.50 -34.59 -20.85
N ASP A 338 -11.54 -33.96 -19.67
CA ASP A 338 -12.67 -33.09 -19.27
C ASP A 338 -12.47 -31.58 -19.54
N VAL A 339 -11.34 -31.18 -20.15
CA VAL A 339 -10.94 -29.75 -20.22
C VAL A 339 -11.43 -29.03 -21.49
N LEU A 340 -12.00 -29.75 -22.46
CA LEU A 340 -12.38 -29.21 -23.78
C LEU A 340 -13.87 -29.29 -24.15
N ASN A 341 -14.79 -29.44 -23.18
CA ASN A 341 -16.23 -29.33 -23.44
C ASN A 341 -16.77 -27.94 -23.11
#